data_AF-A0A423JX75-F1
#
_entry.id   AF-A0A423JX75-F1
#
_cell.length_a   1.000
_cell.length_b   1.000
_cell.length_c   1.000
_cell.angle_alpha   90.00
_cell.angle_beta   90.00
_cell.angle_gamma   90.00
#
_symmetry.space_group_name_H-M   'P 1'
#
loop_
_entity.id
_entity.type
_entity.pdbx_description
1 polymer ?
#
loop_
_entity_poly.entity_id
_entity_poly.type
_entity_poly.pdbx_seq_one_letter_code
_entity_poly.pdbx_strand_id
1 'polypeptide(L)'
;MMIDANRLWQRERKRRYALWDLERLHPGSDRAIEYLAILDEIERQDHDDPIGDAVTMSVDELRECVPETEIEGVSGSHCVVVLDEHIPEPWKTRFEEASTGSTRLRQGSYAGDWRRFLRLWEREMQHLAAHREMR
;
A
#
# COMPACT_ATOMS: atom_id res chain seq x y z
N MET A 1 14.10 17.02 2.39
CA MET A 1 14.90 15.78 2.53
C MET A 1 14.69 14.98 1.25
N MET A 2 15.74 14.48 0.59
CA MET A 2 15.51 13.50 -0.49
C MET A 2 15.06 12.20 0.16
N ILE A 3 13.88 11.72 -0.21
CA ILE A 3 13.40 10.39 0.18
C ILE A 3 14.45 9.37 -0.26
N ASP A 4 14.89 8.50 0.64
CA ASP A 4 15.72 7.35 0.28
C ASP A 4 14.84 6.33 -0.45
N ALA A 5 14.64 6.57 -1.75
CA ALA A 5 13.71 5.83 -2.58
C ALA A 5 14.04 4.33 -2.66
N ASN A 6 15.33 3.97 -2.62
CA ASN A 6 15.74 2.56 -2.64
C ASN A 6 15.36 1.88 -1.32
N ARG A 7 15.66 2.52 -0.18
CA ARG A 7 15.30 1.99 1.13
C ARG A 7 13.78 1.91 1.32
N LEU A 8 13.04 2.92 0.86
CA LEU A 8 11.57 2.90 0.86
C LEU A 8 11.03 1.72 0.06
N TRP A 9 11.51 1.57 -1.18
CA TRP A 9 11.12 0.48 -2.06
C TRP A 9 11.39 -0.90 -1.43
N GLN A 10 12.59 -1.11 -0.87
CA GLN A 10 12.93 -2.37 -0.18
C GLN A 10 11.99 -2.65 1.00
N ARG A 11 11.67 -1.63 1.80
CA ARG A 11 10.79 -1.75 2.97
C ARG A 11 9.38 -2.15 2.54
N GLU A 12 8.79 -1.43 1.59
CA GLU A 12 7.42 -1.69 1.15
C GLU A 12 7.29 -2.98 0.34
N ARG A 13 8.31 -3.36 -0.44
CA ARG A 13 8.37 -4.69 -1.09
C ARG A 13 8.38 -5.82 -0.07
N LYS A 14 9.21 -5.70 0.98
CA LYS A 14 9.27 -6.68 2.07
C LYS A 14 7.92 -6.78 2.79
N ARG A 15 7.28 -5.64 3.09
CA ARG A 15 5.93 -5.60 3.68
C ARG A 15 4.92 -6.33 2.80
N ARG A 16 4.92 -6.04 1.50
CA ARG A 16 3.95 -6.61 0.57
C ARG A 16 4.04 -8.14 0.51
N TYR A 17 5.25 -8.69 0.42
CA TYR A 17 5.44 -10.13 0.44
C TYR A 17 5.01 -10.77 1.75
N ALA A 18 5.39 -10.19 2.89
CA ALA A 18 4.98 -10.71 4.20
C ALA A 18 3.45 -10.71 4.36
N LEU A 19 2.76 -9.66 3.92
CA LEU A 19 1.30 -9.60 3.95
C LEU A 19 0.66 -10.64 3.02
N TRP A 20 1.19 -10.88 1.82
CA TRP A 20 0.66 -11.91 0.92
C TRP A 20 0.85 -13.33 1.45
N ASP A 21 1.99 -13.61 2.09
CA ASP A 21 2.19 -14.92 2.70
C ASP A 21 1.31 -15.11 3.94
N LEU A 22 1.12 -14.05 4.74
CA LEU A 22 0.22 -14.06 5.90
C LEU A 22 -1.26 -14.25 5.50
N GLU A 23 -1.69 -13.65 4.39
CA GLU A 23 -3.07 -13.79 3.85
C GLU A 23 -3.44 -15.25 3.58
N ARG A 24 -2.46 -16.10 3.23
CA ARG A 24 -2.66 -17.54 2.96
C ARG A 24 -2.77 -18.39 4.22
N LEU A 25 -2.52 -17.80 5.39
CA LEU A 25 -2.50 -18.49 6.67
C LEU A 25 -3.72 -18.11 7.52
N HIS A 26 -4.19 -19.07 8.31
CA HIS A 26 -5.22 -18.84 9.31
C HIS A 26 -4.58 -18.28 10.60
N PRO A 27 -5.25 -17.37 11.32
CA PRO A 27 -4.84 -16.92 12.64
C PRO A 27 -4.52 -18.09 13.57
N GLY A 28 -3.44 -17.97 14.35
CA GLY A 28 -2.94 -19.02 15.26
C GLY A 28 -2.06 -20.08 14.59
N SER A 29 -1.68 -19.92 13.31
CA SER A 29 -0.70 -20.79 12.67
C SER A 29 0.72 -20.46 13.13
N ASP A 30 1.50 -21.45 13.56
CA ASP A 30 2.93 -21.28 13.88
C ASP A 30 3.74 -20.70 12.72
N ARG A 31 3.32 -20.96 11.47
CA ARG A 31 3.95 -20.40 10.26
C ARG A 31 3.78 -18.89 10.15
N ALA A 32 2.79 -18.31 10.82
CA ALA A 32 2.55 -16.87 10.83
C ALA A 32 3.61 -16.12 11.64
N ILE A 33 4.27 -16.77 12.62
CA ILE A 33 5.24 -16.13 13.53
C ILE A 33 6.36 -15.42 12.78
N GLU A 34 6.89 -16.03 11.72
CA GLU A 34 7.96 -15.44 10.90
C GLU A 34 7.49 -14.16 10.21
N TYR A 35 6.31 -14.19 9.58
CA TYR A 35 5.76 -13.05 8.85
C TYR A 35 5.33 -11.92 9.80
N LEU A 36 4.79 -12.26 10.97
CA LEU A 36 4.49 -11.28 12.02
C LEU A 36 5.76 -10.58 12.50
N ALA A 37 6.86 -11.31 12.74
CA ALA A 37 8.13 -10.70 13.14
C ALA A 37 8.68 -9.74 12.07
N ILE A 38 8.51 -10.06 10.78
CA ILE A 38 8.87 -9.17 9.68
C ILE A 38 8.03 -7.89 9.71
N LEU A 39 6.71 -8.00 9.88
CA LEU A 39 5.79 -6.87 9.87
C LEU A 39 5.96 -5.98 11.12
N ASP A 40 6.16 -6.57 12.29
CA ASP A 40 6.45 -5.86 13.54
C ASP A 40 7.75 -5.04 13.43
N GLU A 41 8.79 -5.62 12.82
CA GLU A 41 10.06 -4.90 12.59
C GLU A 41 9.87 -3.74 11.60
N ILE A 42 9.06 -3.91 10.56
CA ILE A 42 8.75 -2.82 9.62
C ILE A 42 7.97 -1.71 10.31
N GLU A 43 6.95 -2.03 11.12
CA GLU A 43 6.18 -1.03 11.88
C GLU A 43 7.08 -0.27 12.86
N ARG A 44 8.02 -0.95 13.52
CA ARG A 44 9.03 -0.31 14.37
C ARG A 44 9.91 0.64 13.56
N GLN A 45 10.35 0.23 12.36
CA GLN A 45 11.12 1.10 11.47
C GLN A 45 10.32 2.31 10.96
N ASP A 46 9.02 2.15 10.71
CA ASP A 46 8.15 3.27 10.32
C ASP A 46 8.01 4.30 11.45
N HIS A 47 8.04 3.85 12.70
CA HIS A 47 8.02 4.72 13.88
C HIS A 47 9.38 5.38 14.13
N ASP A 48 10.46 4.60 14.15
CA ASP A 48 11.79 5.06 14.56
C ASP A 48 12.52 5.85 13.46
N ASP A 49 12.24 5.52 12.19
CA ASP A 49 12.89 6.09 11.01
C ASP A 49 11.90 6.17 9.83
N PRO A 50 10.93 7.11 9.92
CA PRO A 50 9.86 7.25 8.94
C PRO A 50 10.42 7.66 7.57
N ILE A 51 9.92 6.99 6.51
CA ILE A 51 10.25 7.33 5.13
C ILE A 51 8.96 7.70 4.39
N GLY A 52 8.86 8.97 4.00
CA GLY A 52 7.65 9.54 3.39
C GLY A 52 6.74 10.22 4.42
N ASP A 53 6.21 11.37 4.04
CA ASP A 53 5.45 12.25 4.96
C ASP A 53 4.08 11.67 5.35
N ALA A 54 3.57 10.69 4.58
CA ALA A 54 2.26 10.08 4.79
C ALA A 54 2.32 8.72 5.51
N VAL A 55 3.44 8.36 6.14
CA VAL A 55 3.62 7.05 6.79
C VAL A 55 2.53 6.75 7.83
N THR A 56 2.05 7.77 8.53
CA THR A 56 1.01 7.69 9.56
C THR A 56 -0.40 7.96 9.04
N MET A 57 -0.58 8.29 7.76
CA MET A 57 -1.91 8.58 7.22
C MET A 57 -2.78 7.32 7.20
N SER A 58 -4.02 7.47 7.65
CA SER A 58 -5.07 6.49 7.57
C SER A 58 -5.61 6.35 6.14
N VAL A 59 -6.32 5.24 5.90
CA VAL A 59 -6.99 5.01 4.61
C VAL A 59 -8.06 6.07 4.33
N ASP A 60 -8.74 6.59 5.36
CA ASP A 60 -9.75 7.63 5.19
C ASP A 60 -9.12 8.98 4.82
N GLU A 61 -8.01 9.37 5.46
CA GLU A 61 -7.28 10.59 5.06
C GLU A 61 -6.80 10.51 3.60
N LEU A 62 -6.36 9.32 3.14
CA LEU A 62 -5.98 9.11 1.74
C LEU A 62 -7.15 9.23 0.76
N ARG A 63 -8.34 8.74 1.16
CA ARG A 63 -9.56 8.89 0.35
C ARG A 63 -9.92 10.35 0.17
N GLU A 64 -9.66 11.18 1.18
CA GLU A 64 -9.95 12.61 1.16
C GLU A 64 -8.89 13.44 0.43
N CYS A 65 -7.60 13.09 0.60
CA CYS A 65 -6.50 13.92 0.12
C CYS A 65 -6.01 13.59 -1.30
N VAL A 66 -6.27 12.37 -1.82
CA VAL A 66 -5.81 11.94 -3.14
C VAL A 66 -6.91 12.21 -4.18
N PRO A 67 -6.79 13.27 -5.01
CA PRO A 67 -7.81 13.63 -5.97
C PRO A 67 -7.92 12.63 -7.12
N GLU A 68 -9.16 12.33 -7.48
CA GLU A 68 -9.50 11.67 -8.74
C GLU A 68 -9.57 12.71 -9.87
N THR A 69 -8.88 12.46 -10.98
CA THR A 69 -8.80 13.34 -12.15
C THR A 69 -9.49 12.68 -13.33
N GLU A 70 -10.42 13.39 -13.97
CA GLU A 70 -11.02 12.95 -15.22
C GLU A 70 -10.09 13.29 -16.40
N ILE A 71 -9.82 12.29 -17.23
CA ILE A 71 -9.00 12.44 -18.44
C ILE A 71 -9.82 12.00 -19.64
N GLU A 72 -9.84 12.86 -20.65
CA GLU A 72 -10.38 12.56 -21.97
C GLU A 72 -9.32 11.89 -22.85
N GLY A 73 -9.62 10.69 -23.33
CA GLY A 73 -8.80 9.96 -24.28
C GLY A 73 -8.96 10.48 -25.70
N VAL A 74 -8.02 10.12 -26.57
CA VAL A 74 -7.96 10.58 -27.97
C VAL A 74 -9.22 10.24 -28.78
N SER A 75 -9.98 9.21 -28.37
CA SER A 75 -11.25 8.81 -28.98
C SER A 75 -12.50 9.45 -28.36
N GLY A 76 -12.35 10.44 -27.48
CA GLY A 76 -13.46 11.03 -26.69
C GLY A 76 -13.94 10.12 -25.55
N SER A 77 -13.15 9.12 -25.16
CA SER A 77 -13.47 8.24 -24.03
C SER A 77 -13.02 8.89 -22.72
N HIS A 78 -13.91 8.97 -21.74
CA HIS A 78 -13.59 9.50 -20.42
C HIS A 78 -13.12 8.39 -19.48
N CYS A 79 -12.04 8.64 -18.73
CA CYS A 79 -11.60 7.76 -17.66
C CYS A 79 -11.22 8.57 -16.42
N VAL A 80 -11.43 7.98 -15.25
CA VAL A 80 -11.07 8.60 -13.97
C VAL A 80 -9.82 7.94 -13.44
N VAL A 81 -8.81 8.75 -13.13
CA VAL A 81 -7.48 8.30 -12.75
C VAL A 81 -7.01 8.99 -11.47
N VAL A 82 -6.05 8.37 -10.80
CA VAL A 82 -5.26 8.99 -9.75
C VAL A 82 -3.85 9.20 -10.31
N LEU A 83 -3.36 10.43 -10.28
CA LEU A 83 -2.01 10.76 -10.75
C LEU A 83 -0.98 10.37 -9.69
N ASP A 84 0.17 9.87 -10.14
CA ASP A 84 1.25 9.41 -9.25
C ASP A 84 1.83 10.52 -8.40
N GLU A 85 1.81 11.75 -8.89
CA GLU A 85 2.30 12.92 -8.16
C GLU A 85 1.38 13.31 -6.99
N HIS A 86 0.13 12.84 -6.99
CA HIS A 86 -0.85 13.13 -5.95
C HIS A 86 -0.87 12.07 -4.84
N ILE A 87 -0.27 10.90 -5.05
CA ILE A 87 -0.20 9.85 -4.02
C ILE A 87 1.05 10.12 -3.17
N PRO A 88 0.89 10.44 -1.87
CA PRO A 88 2.04 10.72 -1.03
C PRO A 88 2.81 9.44 -0.69
N GLU A 89 4.13 9.55 -0.48
CA GLU A 89 4.91 8.42 0.04
C GLU A 89 4.65 8.22 1.53
N PRO A 90 4.59 6.97 2.02
CA PRO A 90 4.96 5.71 1.35
C PRO A 90 3.82 5.04 0.57
N TRP A 91 2.63 5.64 0.52
CA TRP A 91 1.42 5.02 -0.04
C TRP A 91 1.50 4.80 -1.54
N LYS A 92 2.21 5.66 -2.26
CA LYS A 92 2.54 5.44 -3.67
C LYS A 92 3.33 4.15 -3.84
N THR A 93 4.45 4.01 -3.14
CA THR A 93 5.28 2.78 -3.21
C THR A 93 4.48 1.54 -2.78
N ARG A 94 3.66 1.64 -1.71
CA ARG A 94 2.76 0.54 -1.29
C ARG A 94 1.82 0.09 -2.40
N PHE A 95 1.19 1.06 -3.07
CA PHE A 95 0.25 0.80 -4.15
C PHE A 95 0.94 0.22 -5.38
N GLU A 96 2.12 0.71 -5.74
CA GLU A 96 2.92 0.20 -6.84
C GLU A 96 3.33 -1.26 -6.62
N GLU A 97 3.84 -1.60 -5.44
CA GLU A 97 4.22 -2.99 -5.12
C GLU A 97 2.99 -3.92 -5.12
N ALA A 98 1.85 -3.47 -4.58
CA ALA A 98 0.60 -4.23 -4.58
C ALA A 98 -0.03 -4.40 -5.98
N SER A 99 0.27 -3.47 -6.90
CA SER A 99 -0.27 -3.43 -8.25
C SER A 99 0.73 -3.88 -9.32
N THR A 100 1.81 -4.55 -8.91
CA THR A 100 2.82 -5.07 -9.84
C THR A 100 2.17 -5.94 -10.92
N GLY A 101 2.33 -5.55 -12.19
CA GLY A 101 1.75 -6.26 -13.34
C GLY A 101 0.37 -5.78 -13.78
N SER A 102 -0.25 -4.85 -13.06
CA SER A 102 -1.50 -4.20 -13.48
C SER A 102 -1.28 -3.25 -14.67
N THR A 103 -2.28 -3.13 -15.54
CA THR A 103 -2.27 -2.12 -16.61
C THR A 103 -2.55 -0.75 -16.02
N ARG A 104 -1.73 0.24 -16.36
CA ARG A 104 -1.86 1.61 -15.86
C ARG A 104 -1.44 2.62 -16.93
N LEU A 105 -1.79 3.90 -16.71
CA LEU A 105 -1.31 5.00 -17.55
C LEU A 105 0.12 5.38 -17.16
N ARG A 106 0.80 6.13 -18.03
CA ARG A 106 2.17 6.61 -17.77
C ARG A 106 2.23 7.54 -16.56
N GLN A 107 1.21 8.38 -16.37
CA GLN A 107 1.17 9.39 -15.31
C GLN A 107 0.38 8.97 -14.05
N GLY A 108 -0.22 7.79 -14.04
CA GLY A 108 -1.12 7.40 -12.96
C GLY A 108 -1.82 6.06 -13.18
N SER A 109 -2.72 5.73 -12.27
CA SER A 109 -3.52 4.49 -12.32
C SER A 109 -5.00 4.79 -12.36
N TYR A 110 -5.81 3.82 -12.79
CA TYR A 110 -7.26 3.99 -12.76
C TYR A 110 -7.74 4.18 -11.32
N ALA A 111 -8.66 5.13 -11.11
CA ALA A 111 -9.18 5.41 -9.77
C ALA A 111 -9.88 4.20 -9.14
N GLY A 112 -10.42 3.30 -9.97
CA GLY A 112 -10.95 2.01 -9.52
C GLY A 112 -9.90 1.11 -8.87
N ASP A 113 -8.68 1.07 -9.41
CA ASP A 113 -7.58 0.28 -8.86
C ASP A 113 -7.08 0.86 -7.55
N TRP A 114 -6.96 2.19 -7.46
CA TRP A 114 -6.65 2.90 -6.22
C TRP A 114 -7.67 2.59 -5.12
N ARG A 115 -8.97 2.77 -5.41
CA ARG A 115 -10.06 2.46 -4.46
C ARG A 115 -10.08 0.99 -4.06
N ARG A 116 -9.74 0.08 -4.98
CA ARG A 116 -9.63 -1.36 -4.70
C ARG A 116 -8.46 -1.63 -3.75
N PHE A 117 -7.29 -1.06 -4.02
CA PHE A 117 -6.12 -1.18 -3.18
C PHE A 117 -6.40 -0.75 -1.74
N LEU A 118 -6.96 0.46 -1.54
CA LEU A 118 -7.28 0.97 -0.20
C LEU A 118 -8.20 0.04 0.59
N ARG A 119 -9.23 -0.50 -0.07
CA ARG A 119 -10.18 -1.45 0.56
C ARG A 119 -9.54 -2.80 0.91
N LEU A 120 -8.63 -3.29 0.05
CA LEU A 120 -7.92 -4.53 0.30
C LEU A 120 -6.91 -4.35 1.44
N TRP A 121 -6.22 -3.21 1.48
CA TRP A 121 -5.32 -2.85 2.56
C TRP A 121 -6.00 -2.90 3.93
N GLU A 122 -7.20 -2.31 4.07
CA GLU A 122 -7.96 -2.37 5.33
C GLU A 122 -8.24 -3.83 5.76
N ARG A 123 -8.60 -4.70 4.82
CA ARG A 123 -8.84 -6.12 5.10
C ARG A 123 -7.57 -6.86 5.49
N GLU A 124 -6.45 -6.56 4.84
CA GLU A 124 -5.15 -7.11 5.18
C GLU A 124 -4.72 -6.71 6.60
N MET A 125 -4.95 -5.44 6.99
CA MET A 125 -4.67 -4.96 8.34
C MET A 125 -5.57 -5.61 9.40
N GLN A 126 -6.85 -5.84 9.08
CA GLN A 126 -7.76 -6.60 9.96
C GLN A 126 -7.29 -8.05 10.14
N HIS A 127 -6.84 -8.70 9.06
CA HIS A 127 -6.31 -10.06 9.12
C HIS A 127 -5.00 -10.14 9.92
N LEU A 128 -4.10 -9.17 9.73
CA LEU A 128 -2.88 -9.02 10.53
C LEU A 128 -3.21 -8.87 12.03
N ALA A 129 -4.19 -8.04 12.38
CA ALA A 129 -4.64 -7.88 13.76
C ALA A 129 -5.16 -9.21 14.34
N ALA A 130 -5.98 -9.95 13.59
CA ALA A 130 -6.47 -11.25 14.03
C ALA A 130 -5.34 -12.28 14.28
N HIS A 131 -4.29 -12.28 13.44
CA HIS A 131 -3.10 -13.10 13.68
C HIS A 131 -2.36 -12.70 14.97
N ARG A 132 -2.26 -11.39 15.25
CA ARG A 132 -1.60 -10.88 16.46
C ARG A 132 -2.36 -11.20 17.74
N GLU A 133 -3.69 -11.26 17.69
CA GLU A 133 -4.54 -11.66 18.82
C GLU A 133 -4.39 -13.15 19.19
N MET A 134 -3.97 -13.97 18.23
CA MET A 134 -3.82 -15.44 18.39
C MET A 134 -2.36 -15.87 18.59
N ARG A 135 -1.45 -14.92 18.80
CA ARG A 135 -0.02 -15.16 19.01
C ARG A 135 0.29 -15.70 20.41
#